data_AF-A0A7Z0TGB0-F1
#
_entry.id   AF-A0A7Z0TGB0-F1
#
_cell.length_a   1.000
_cell.length_b   1.000
_cell.length_c   1.000
_cell.angle_alpha   90.00
_cell.angle_beta   90.00
_cell.angle_gamma   90.00
#
_symmetry.space_group_name_H-M   'P 1'
#
loop_
_entity.id
_entity.type
_entity.pdbx_description
1 polymer ?
#
loop_
_entity_poly.entity_id
_entity_poly.type
_entity_poly.pdbx_seq_one_letter_code
_entity_poly.pdbx_strand_id
1 'polypeptide(L)'
;MDFLVDHRASNVVPGYISEQLLSMSWILRPDEVAAVTEVAKRWLMSDDQFRVAVAIGLENETYLADSWEEISELAEPMKERFPSMAADVDAWMARAEPAYERRKEGSFFEQDR
;
A
#
# COMPACT_ATOMS: atom_id res chain seq x y z
N MET A 1 -7.57 6.67 -11.58
CA MET A 1 -7.49 6.03 -10.25
C MET A 1 -8.14 6.91 -9.19
N ASP A 2 -7.77 8.19 -9.08
CA ASP A 2 -8.39 9.14 -8.15
C ASP A 2 -9.93 9.15 -8.23
N PHE A 3 -10.49 9.06 -9.44
CA PHE A 3 -11.94 8.97 -9.67
C PHE A 3 -12.67 7.90 -8.83
N LEU A 4 -12.07 6.71 -8.63
CA LEU A 4 -12.71 5.62 -7.88
C LEU A 4 -12.84 5.94 -6.39
N VAL A 5 -11.93 6.75 -5.87
CA VAL A 5 -11.94 7.21 -4.48
C VAL A 5 -12.75 8.50 -4.35
N ASP A 6 -12.61 9.42 -5.30
CA ASP A 6 -13.21 10.76 -5.25
C ASP A 6 -14.74 10.71 -5.44
N HIS A 7 -15.23 9.72 -6.19
CA HIS A 7 -16.66 9.51 -6.43
C HIS A 7 -17.21 8.26 -5.72
N ARG A 8 -16.52 7.80 -4.67
CA ARG A 8 -16.98 6.67 -3.86
C ARG A 8 -18.35 6.95 -3.26
N ALA A 9 -19.20 5.93 -3.15
CA ALA A 9 -20.39 6.04 -2.31
C ALA A 9 -19.99 6.19 -0.85
N SER A 10 -20.80 6.90 -0.07
CA SER A 10 -20.47 7.30 1.32
C SER A 10 -20.30 6.11 2.28
N ASN A 11 -20.78 4.93 1.91
CA ASN A 11 -20.72 3.70 2.70
C ASN A 11 -19.67 2.69 2.19
N VAL A 12 -18.87 3.06 1.19
CA VAL A 12 -17.79 2.19 0.70
C VAL A 12 -16.70 2.09 1.78
N VAL A 13 -16.23 0.87 2.02
CA VAL A 13 -15.11 0.59 2.92
C VAL A 13 -13.82 0.57 2.10
N PRO A 14 -12.72 1.21 2.56
CA PRO A 14 -11.45 1.24 1.82
C PRO A 14 -10.96 -0.14 1.36
N GLY A 15 -11.13 -1.15 2.22
CA GLY A 15 -10.75 -2.55 1.95
C GLY A 15 -11.33 -3.11 0.65
N TYR A 16 -12.58 -2.77 0.31
CA TYR A 16 -13.20 -3.26 -0.92
C TYR A 16 -12.56 -2.66 -2.18
N ILE A 17 -12.09 -1.41 -2.10
CA ILE A 17 -11.38 -0.77 -3.22
C ILE A 17 -9.99 -1.39 -3.36
N SER A 18 -9.26 -1.60 -2.26
CA SER A 18 -7.95 -2.27 -2.34
C SER A 18 -8.07 -3.69 -2.89
N GLU A 19 -9.05 -4.47 -2.44
CA GLU A 19 -9.31 -5.82 -2.96
C GLU A 19 -9.64 -5.81 -4.46
N GLN A 20 -10.50 -4.88 -4.89
CA GLN A 20 -10.85 -4.76 -6.31
C GLN A 20 -9.62 -4.41 -7.15
N LEU A 21 -8.79 -3.48 -6.71
CA LEU A 21 -7.57 -3.09 -7.41
C LEU A 21 -6.53 -4.21 -7.45
N LEU A 22 -6.36 -4.95 -6.35
CA LEU A 22 -5.52 -6.15 -6.31
C LEU A 22 -6.06 -7.26 -7.22
N SER A 23 -7.37 -7.48 -7.27
CA SER A 23 -7.95 -8.45 -8.19
C SER A 23 -7.72 -8.09 -9.66
N MET A 24 -7.67 -6.78 -9.95
CA MET A 24 -7.39 -6.28 -11.29
C MET A 24 -5.91 -6.40 -11.66
N SER A 25 -4.98 -6.43 -10.71
CA SER A 25 -3.54 -6.52 -11.03
C SER A 25 -3.20 -7.78 -11.86
N TRP A 26 -3.98 -8.86 -11.71
CA TRP A 26 -3.86 -10.10 -12.48
C TRP A 26 -4.22 -9.98 -13.96
N ILE A 27 -4.99 -8.94 -14.33
CA ILE A 27 -5.43 -8.70 -15.71
C ILE A 27 -4.81 -7.43 -16.31
N LEU A 28 -4.18 -6.60 -15.48
CA LEU A 28 -3.48 -5.39 -15.90
C LEU A 28 -2.12 -5.74 -16.51
N ARG A 29 -1.70 -4.93 -17.48
CA ARG A 29 -0.35 -5.01 -18.03
C ARG A 29 0.67 -4.46 -17.03
N PRO A 30 1.95 -4.84 -17.12
CA PRO A 30 2.97 -4.37 -16.17
C PRO A 30 3.09 -2.84 -16.04
N ASP A 31 2.91 -2.10 -17.15
CA ASP A 31 2.91 -0.63 -17.16
C ASP A 31 1.70 -0.04 -16.41
N GLU A 32 0.56 -0.72 -16.46
CA GLU A 32 -0.66 -0.32 -15.75
C GLU A 32 -0.56 -0.62 -14.25
N VAL A 33 0.06 -1.75 -13.87
CA VAL A 33 0.36 -2.06 -12.46
C VAL A 33 1.32 -1.04 -11.88
N ALA A 34 2.39 -0.66 -12.62
CA ALA A 34 3.30 0.39 -12.18
C ALA A 34 2.58 1.72 -11.96
N ALA A 35 1.65 2.10 -12.85
CA ALA A 35 0.84 3.31 -12.67
C ALA A 35 -0.06 3.24 -11.42
N VAL A 36 -0.62 2.07 -11.10
CA VAL A 36 -1.40 1.85 -9.86
C VAL A 36 -0.51 2.02 -8.62
N THR A 37 0.68 1.41 -8.62
CA THR A 37 1.64 1.52 -7.53
C THR A 37 2.03 2.99 -7.29
N GLU A 38 2.34 3.74 -8.34
CA GLU A 38 2.69 5.17 -8.21
C GLU A 38 1.54 6.02 -7.66
N VAL A 39 0.29 5.69 -7.99
CA VAL A 39 -0.88 6.35 -7.37
C VAL A 39 -0.99 5.99 -5.89
N ALA A 40 -0.82 4.71 -5.53
CA ALA A 40 -0.89 4.25 -4.16
C ALA A 40 0.17 4.90 -3.26
N LYS A 41 1.41 5.05 -3.76
CA LYS A 41 2.48 5.82 -3.09
C LYS A 41 2.06 7.26 -2.80
N ARG A 42 1.47 7.96 -3.77
CA ARG A 42 0.96 9.32 -3.58
C ARG A 42 -0.19 9.38 -2.57
N TRP A 43 -1.07 8.38 -2.57
CA TRP A 43 -2.17 8.29 -1.62
C TRP A 43 -1.70 8.07 -0.19
N LEU A 44 -0.65 7.28 0.02
CA LEU A 44 -0.03 7.05 1.32
C LEU A 44 0.46 8.36 1.97
N MET A 45 0.95 9.30 1.15
CA MET A 45 1.40 10.62 1.60
C MET A 45 0.26 11.66 1.74
N SER A 46 -0.95 11.35 1.29
CA SER A 46 -2.05 12.32 1.25
C SER A 46 -2.71 12.59 2.60
N ASP A 47 -3.42 13.72 2.70
CA ASP A 47 -4.20 14.10 3.88
C ASP A 47 -5.63 13.52 3.88
N ASP A 48 -5.96 12.64 2.93
CA ASP A 48 -7.23 11.91 2.90
C ASP A 48 -7.06 10.53 3.52
N GLN A 49 -7.61 10.38 4.73
CA GLN A 49 -7.61 9.13 5.48
C GLN A 49 -8.09 7.93 4.65
N PHE A 50 -9.07 8.13 3.76
CA PHE A 50 -9.61 7.06 2.93
C PHE A 50 -8.60 6.62 1.87
N ARG A 51 -7.91 7.56 1.22
CA ARG A 51 -6.85 7.26 0.24
C ARG A 51 -5.70 6.51 0.89
N VAL A 52 -5.30 6.93 2.08
CA VAL A 52 -4.26 6.27 2.88
C VAL A 52 -4.67 4.82 3.22
N ALA A 53 -5.91 4.61 3.67
CA ALA A 53 -6.42 3.28 3.98
C ALA A 53 -6.46 2.35 2.75
N VAL A 54 -6.83 2.89 1.58
CA VAL A 54 -6.76 2.12 0.32
C VAL A 54 -5.32 1.77 -0.02
N ALA A 55 -4.39 2.72 0.07
CA ALA A 55 -2.97 2.48 -0.21
C ALA A 55 -2.38 1.39 0.69
N ILE A 56 -2.62 1.45 2.01
CA ILE A 56 -2.23 0.41 2.97
C ILE A 56 -2.73 -0.98 2.55
N GLY A 57 -3.96 -1.07 2.04
CA GLY A 57 -4.53 -2.33 1.55
C GLY A 57 -3.84 -2.89 0.31
N LEU A 58 -3.17 -2.07 -0.50
CA LEU A 58 -2.47 -2.48 -1.72
C LEU A 58 -1.04 -2.99 -1.45
N GLU A 59 -0.49 -2.74 -0.26
CA GLU A 59 0.92 -3.01 0.05
C GLU A 59 1.34 -4.46 -0.24
N ASN A 60 0.47 -5.43 0.10
CA ASN A 60 0.81 -6.85 0.10
C ASN A 60 1.38 -7.39 -1.23
N GLU A 61 1.14 -6.73 -2.36
CA GLU A 61 1.59 -7.17 -3.68
C GLU A 61 2.41 -6.11 -4.44
N THR A 62 2.46 -4.86 -3.94
CA THR A 62 2.92 -3.73 -4.76
C THR A 62 4.16 -3.01 -4.25
N TYR A 63 4.59 -3.27 -3.01
CA TYR A 63 5.74 -2.61 -2.36
C TYR A 63 5.70 -1.08 -2.51
N LEU A 64 5.06 -0.37 -1.58
CA LEU A 64 4.88 1.09 -1.70
C LEU A 64 6.10 1.91 -1.31
N ALA A 65 7.12 1.27 -0.74
CA ALA A 65 8.45 1.82 -0.51
C ALA A 65 9.55 0.93 -1.11
N ASP A 66 10.75 1.47 -1.28
CA ASP A 66 11.91 0.71 -1.76
C ASP A 66 12.62 -0.05 -0.63
N SER A 67 12.39 0.35 0.62
CA SER A 67 12.97 -0.29 1.80
C SER A 67 12.01 -0.32 3.00
N TRP A 68 12.33 -1.18 3.97
CA TRP A 68 11.62 -1.24 5.26
C TRP A 68 11.80 0.07 6.02
N GLU A 69 13.01 0.62 5.96
CA GLU A 69 13.37 1.86 6.65
C GLU A 69 12.47 3.01 6.16
N GLU A 70 12.28 3.15 4.85
CA GLU A 70 11.37 4.15 4.27
C GLU A 70 9.91 3.99 4.72
N ILE A 71 9.39 2.75 4.73
CA ILE A 71 7.99 2.53 5.13
C ILE A 71 7.80 2.77 6.64
N SER A 72 8.82 2.47 7.44
CA SER A 72 8.83 2.72 8.89
C SER A 72 8.82 4.22 9.22
N GLU A 73 9.54 5.03 8.45
CA GLU A 73 9.56 6.50 8.60
C GLU A 73 8.21 7.14 8.27
N LEU A 74 7.41 6.51 7.39
CA LEU A 74 6.08 6.97 7.04
C LEU A 74 5.00 6.53 8.04
N ALA A 75 5.19 5.40 8.71
CA ALA A 75 4.18 4.81 9.57
C ALA A 75 3.90 5.64 10.84
N GLU A 76 4.94 6.13 11.53
CA GLU A 76 4.73 6.85 12.79
C GLU A 76 4.04 8.22 12.59
N PRO A 77 4.45 9.07 11.63
CA PRO A 77 3.72 10.31 11.33
C PRO A 77 2.27 10.06 10.89
N MET A 78 1.98 8.90 10.30
CA MET A 78 0.63 8.53 9.89
C MET A 78 -0.28 8.28 11.09
N LYS A 79 0.22 7.67 12.17
CA LYS A 79 -0.55 7.47 13.40
C LYS A 79 -0.86 8.79 14.09
N GLU A 80 0.08 9.72 14.08
CA GLU A 80 -0.13 11.07 14.62
C GLU A 80 -1.17 11.84 13.80
N ARG A 81 -1.08 11.76 12.47
CA ARG A 81 -2.01 12.45 11.55
C ARG A 81 -3.40 11.83 11.55
N PHE A 82 -3.51 10.51 11.66
CA PHE A 82 -4.76 9.76 11.67
C PHE A 82 -4.84 8.81 12.88
N PRO A 83 -5.12 9.32 14.10
CA PRO A 83 -5.16 8.49 15.31
C PRO A 83 -6.15 7.32 15.24
N SER A 84 -7.23 7.47 14.47
CA SER A 84 -8.23 6.41 14.26
C SER A 84 -7.71 5.23 13.43
N MET A 85 -6.61 5.40 12.70
CA MET A 85 -5.96 4.36 11.91
C MET A 85 -4.79 3.70 12.63
N ALA A 86 -4.45 4.09 13.87
CA ALA A 86 -3.23 3.60 14.52
C ALA A 86 -3.12 2.07 14.53
N ALA A 87 -4.23 1.38 14.86
CA ALA A 87 -4.29 -0.08 14.83
C ALA A 87 -4.16 -0.67 13.41
N ASP A 88 -4.71 0.00 12.40
CA ASP A 88 -4.61 -0.43 11.00
C ASP A 88 -3.17 -0.26 10.47
N VAL A 89 -2.51 0.83 10.86
CA VAL A 89 -1.10 1.10 10.55
C VAL A 89 -0.19 0.08 11.25
N ASP A 90 -0.41 -0.21 12.53
CA ASP A 90 0.34 -1.24 13.24
C ASP A 90 0.16 -2.63 12.59
N ALA A 91 -1.08 -2.98 12.26
CA ALA A 91 -1.37 -4.24 11.59
C ALA A 91 -0.75 -4.31 10.19
N TRP A 92 -0.70 -3.19 9.46
CA TRP A 92 -0.03 -3.08 8.17
C TRP A 92 1.47 -3.28 8.29
N MET A 93 2.12 -2.57 9.20
CA MET A 93 3.56 -2.69 9.44
C MET A 93 3.96 -4.12 9.80
N ALA A 94 3.20 -4.77 10.69
CA ALA A 94 3.43 -6.17 11.05
C ALA A 94 3.31 -7.16 9.88
N ARG A 95 2.49 -6.86 8.86
CA ARG A 95 2.39 -7.66 7.63
C ARG A 95 3.49 -7.35 6.62
N ALA A 96 3.90 -6.09 6.54
CA ALA A 96 4.88 -5.62 5.58
C ALA A 96 6.32 -6.03 5.95
N GLU A 97 6.66 -6.04 7.24
CA GLU A 97 8.02 -6.35 7.74
C GLU A 97 8.63 -7.61 7.10
N PRO A 98 7.97 -8.79 7.12
CA PRO A 98 8.57 -10.00 6.55
C PRO A 98 8.71 -9.94 5.03
N ALA A 99 7.87 -9.16 4.34
CA ALA A 99 7.95 -9.01 2.89
C ALA A 99 9.15 -8.15 2.47
N TYR A 100 9.44 -7.10 3.25
CA TYR A 100 10.58 -6.21 3.03
C TYR A 100 11.91 -6.83 3.46
N GLU A 101 11.93 -7.58 4.57
CA GLU A 101 13.12 -8.34 4.99
C GLU A 101 13.55 -9.34 3.91
N ARG A 102 12.60 -10.10 3.35
CA ARG A 102 12.89 -11.01 2.22
C ARG A 102 13.41 -10.29 0.98
N ARG A 103 12.92 -9.08 0.70
CA ARG A 103 13.40 -8.26 -0.42
C ARG A 103 14.84 -7.79 -0.19
N LYS A 104 15.21 -7.47 1.07
CA LYS A 104 16.55 -7.03 1.48
C LYS A 104 17.58 -8.16 1.43
N GLU A 105 17.19 -9.37 1.81
CA GLU A 105 18.06 -10.55 1.80
C GLU A 105 18.33 -11.11 0.38
N GLY A 106 17.59 -10.62 -0.61
CA GLY A 106 17.58 -11.15 -1.98
C GLY A 106 16.78 -12.44 -2.05
N SER A 107 16.10 -12.65 -3.18
CA SER A 107 15.40 -13.92 -3.40
C SER A 107 16.41 -15.06 -3.39
N PHE A 108 16.05 -16.20 -2.79
CA PHE A 108 16.82 -17.46 -2.92
C PHE A 108 17.16 -17.79 -4.39
N PHE A 109 16.33 -17.34 -5.34
CA PHE A 109 16.55 -17.52 -6.78
C PHE A 109 17.48 -16.48 -7.44
N GLU A 110 17.86 -15.42 -6.73
CA GLU A 110 18.78 -14.38 -7.20
C GLU A 110 20.22 -14.58 -6.69
N GLN A 111 20.43 -15.41 -5.66
CA GLN A 111 21.75 -15.69 -5.09
C GLN A 111 22.58 -16.70 -5.91
N ASP A 112 21.98 -17.40 -6.89
CA ASP A 112 22.61 -18.44 -7.72
C ASP A 112 22.94 -17.95 -9.17
N ARG A 113 23.09 -16.64 -9.40
CA ARG A 113 23.39 -16.09 -10.73
C ARG A 113 24.73 -15.38 -10.85
#